data_AF-A0A426YD67-F1
#
_entry.id   AF-A0A426YD67-F1
#
_cell.length_a   1.000
_cell.length_b   1.000
_cell.length_c   1.000
_cell.angle_alpha   90.00
_cell.angle_beta   90.00
_cell.angle_gamma   90.00
#
_symmetry.space_group_name_H-M   'P 1'
#
loop_
_entity.id
_entity.type
_entity.pdbx_description
1 polymer ?
#
loop_
_entity_poly.entity_id
_entity_poly.type
_entity_poly.pdbx_seq_one_letter_code
_entity_poly.pdbx_strand_id
1 'polypeptide(L)'
;MLQATGGLYLSYHPGLVKNTLAFHGCAELFQLKSLQVGLLLRAMGYPPNTVIYLAGSETFGGQRFIVPLQAMYTNLVDRTSLCSKKELLNLIGPEYPLTPNLSQPPPVKNEKQLIEEWKKAGPRPRPLPPPPARPFYQHENEDWYGWVAETDTEPDFSPMDLRKQAHRLLWDALDYYVSVEADAFFPGFNNDGSGWPDFSSLVMGHRLYQTPSRVTNHPSR
;
A
#
# COMPACT_ATOMS: atom_id res chain seq x y z
N MET A 1 -17.32 6.73 -15.19
CA MET A 1 -16.37 7.79 -14.81
C MET A 1 -15.30 8.01 -15.88
N LEU A 2 -14.45 7.02 -16.23
CA LEU A 2 -13.46 7.19 -17.33
C LEU A 2 -14.04 6.90 -18.74
N GLN A 3 -14.96 5.96 -18.90
CA GLN A 3 -15.66 5.78 -20.18
C GLN A 3 -16.60 6.95 -20.53
N ALA A 4 -17.10 7.67 -19.52
CA ALA A 4 -17.97 8.84 -19.73
C ALA A 4 -17.22 10.00 -20.40
N THR A 5 -15.88 10.04 -20.30
CA THR A 5 -15.03 10.99 -21.03
C THR A 5 -14.77 10.60 -22.49
N GLY A 6 -15.26 9.45 -22.97
CA GLY A 6 -15.19 9.04 -24.38
C GLY A 6 -13.78 8.74 -24.91
N GLY A 7 -12.76 8.77 -24.05
CA GLY A 7 -11.37 8.54 -24.39
C GLY A 7 -10.91 7.12 -24.06
N LEU A 8 -10.03 6.58 -24.91
CA LEU A 8 -9.37 5.31 -24.68
C LEU A 8 -8.47 5.42 -23.44
N TYR A 9 -8.62 4.53 -22.46
CA TYR A 9 -7.76 4.49 -21.28
C TYR A 9 -7.27 3.08 -21.00
N LEU A 10 -6.02 2.98 -20.56
CA LEU A 10 -5.43 1.73 -20.12
C LEU A 10 -5.34 1.71 -18.60
N SER A 11 -5.50 0.53 -18.02
CA SER A 11 -5.25 0.31 -16.59
C SER A 11 -3.95 -0.46 -16.41
N TYR A 12 -3.15 -0.01 -15.47
CA TYR A 12 -1.89 -0.62 -15.08
C TYR A 12 -1.93 -0.92 -13.58
N HIS A 13 -1.76 -2.18 -13.24
CA HIS A 13 -1.59 -2.60 -11.86
C HIS A 13 -0.12 -2.97 -11.64
N PRO A 14 0.63 -2.32 -10.74
CA PRO A 14 2.06 -2.57 -10.61
C PRO A 14 2.39 -3.87 -9.84
N GLY A 15 1.48 -4.37 -9.00
CA GLY A 15 1.74 -5.58 -8.21
C GLY A 15 2.82 -5.39 -7.14
N LEU A 16 2.95 -4.19 -6.59
CA LEU A 16 4.00 -3.86 -5.61
C LEU A 16 3.38 -3.52 -4.26
N VAL A 17 2.82 -4.56 -3.63
CA VAL A 17 2.19 -4.46 -2.32
C VAL A 17 3.26 -4.61 -1.23
N LYS A 18 3.18 -3.82 -0.16
CA LYS A 18 4.12 -3.81 0.99
C LYS A 18 4.54 -5.23 1.45
N ASN A 19 3.59 -6.16 1.56
CA ASN A 19 3.85 -7.52 2.06
C ASN A 19 4.64 -8.38 1.06
N THR A 20 4.33 -8.29 -0.24
CA THR A 20 5.01 -9.03 -1.32
C THR A 20 6.51 -8.69 -1.40
N LEU A 21 6.89 -7.50 -0.93
CA LEU A 21 8.26 -7.00 -1.03
C LEU A 21 9.14 -7.36 0.16
N ALA A 22 8.54 -7.53 1.34
CA ALA A 22 9.22 -8.15 2.47
C ALA A 22 9.71 -9.57 2.11
N PHE A 23 8.95 -10.31 1.30
CA PHE A 23 9.31 -11.65 0.83
C PHE A 23 10.43 -11.67 -0.23
N HIS A 24 10.52 -10.66 -1.11
CA HIS A 24 11.45 -10.68 -2.24
C HIS A 24 12.72 -9.84 -2.07
N GLY A 25 12.86 -9.06 -0.99
CA GLY A 25 14.13 -8.46 -0.56
C GLY A 25 14.81 -7.43 -1.49
N CYS A 26 14.29 -7.18 -2.70
CA CYS A 26 14.99 -6.36 -3.70
C CYS A 26 14.33 -5.00 -3.92
N ALA A 27 14.83 -3.98 -3.19
CA ALA A 27 14.44 -2.58 -3.36
C ALA A 27 14.85 -1.94 -4.70
N GLU A 28 15.90 -2.45 -5.32
CA GLU A 28 16.55 -1.83 -6.48
C GLU A 28 15.86 -2.16 -7.81
N LEU A 29 15.05 -3.21 -7.87
CA LEU A 29 14.25 -3.57 -9.05
C LEU A 29 13.03 -2.63 -9.25
N PHE A 30 12.69 -1.78 -8.27
CA PHE A 30 11.44 -1.00 -8.27
C PHE A 30 11.42 0.19 -9.23
N GLN A 31 12.52 0.95 -9.34
CA GLN A 31 12.57 2.08 -10.28
C GLN A 31 12.64 1.61 -11.75
N LEU A 32 13.24 0.43 -11.97
CA LEU A 32 13.34 -0.14 -13.30
C LEU A 32 11.98 -0.60 -13.82
N LYS A 33 11.06 -1.07 -12.96
CA LYS A 33 9.76 -1.59 -13.42
C LYS A 33 8.84 -0.51 -13.98
N SER A 34 8.67 0.64 -13.34
CA SER A 34 7.79 1.69 -13.88
C SER A 34 8.35 2.32 -15.16
N LEU A 35 9.68 2.47 -15.24
CA LEU A 35 10.37 2.90 -16.45
C LEU A 35 10.23 1.86 -17.59
N GLN A 36 10.45 0.58 -17.31
CA GLN A 36 10.28 -0.52 -18.28
C GLN A 36 8.86 -0.58 -18.82
N VAL A 37 7.85 -0.43 -17.96
CA VAL A 37 6.46 -0.42 -18.38
C VAL A 37 6.18 0.77 -19.30
N GLY A 38 6.65 1.97 -18.98
CA GLY A 38 6.43 3.11 -19.88
C GLY A 38 7.18 3.00 -21.22
N LEU A 39 8.37 2.39 -21.25
CA LEU A 39 9.07 2.08 -22.51
C LEU A 39 8.31 1.02 -23.32
N LEU A 40 7.79 -0.02 -22.67
CA LEU A 40 6.96 -1.05 -23.30
C LEU A 40 5.70 -0.43 -23.93
N LEU A 41 4.97 0.40 -23.17
CA LEU A 41 3.80 1.13 -23.66
C LEU A 41 4.13 1.95 -24.90
N ARG A 42 5.28 2.63 -24.91
CA ARG A 42 5.74 3.39 -26.07
C ARG A 42 6.08 2.49 -27.26
N ALA A 43 6.71 1.33 -27.02
CA ALA A 43 7.03 0.36 -28.06
C ALA A 43 5.78 -0.27 -28.69
N MET A 44 4.69 -0.43 -27.92
CA MET A 44 3.38 -0.88 -28.41
C MET A 44 2.60 0.22 -29.15
N GLY A 45 3.13 1.45 -29.22
CA GLY A 45 2.51 2.55 -29.95
C GLY A 45 1.55 3.42 -29.14
N TYR A 46 1.50 3.29 -27.81
CA TYR A 46 0.70 4.19 -26.98
C TYR A 46 1.37 5.58 -26.88
N PRO A 47 0.73 6.66 -27.38
CA PRO A 47 1.29 8.00 -27.34
C PRO A 47 1.40 8.56 -25.92
N PRO A 48 2.29 9.52 -25.64
CA PRO A 48 2.44 10.14 -24.31
C PRO A 48 1.15 10.76 -23.72
N ASN A 49 0.18 11.09 -24.58
CA ASN A 49 -1.13 11.64 -24.19
C ASN A 49 -2.15 10.55 -23.77
N THR A 50 -1.77 9.27 -23.79
CA THR A 50 -2.65 8.19 -23.35
C THR A 50 -2.99 8.33 -21.86
N VAL A 51 -4.27 8.15 -21.54
CA VAL A 51 -4.75 8.14 -20.15
C VAL A 51 -4.41 6.79 -19.52
N ILE A 52 -3.61 6.82 -18.47
CA ILE A 52 -3.19 5.63 -17.73
C ILE A 52 -3.84 5.68 -16.34
N TYR A 53 -4.70 4.72 -16.06
CA TYR A 53 -5.21 4.49 -14.72
C TYR A 53 -4.24 3.61 -13.93
N LEU A 54 -3.75 4.10 -12.81
CA LEU A 54 -2.94 3.32 -11.88
C LEU A 54 -3.86 2.62 -10.88
N ALA A 55 -3.96 1.29 -11.00
CA ALA A 55 -4.73 0.45 -10.09
C ALA A 55 -3.82 -0.06 -8.95
N GLY A 56 -4.40 -0.25 -7.77
CA GLY A 56 -3.74 -0.85 -6.62
C GLY A 56 -3.56 0.13 -5.47
N SER A 57 -3.74 -0.36 -4.24
CA SER A 57 -3.50 0.38 -2.99
C SER A 57 -2.02 0.76 -2.79
N GLU A 58 -1.78 1.78 -1.94
CA GLU A 58 -0.49 2.38 -1.58
C GLU A 58 0.74 1.60 -2.06
N THR A 59 1.26 1.99 -3.24
CA THR A 59 2.40 1.31 -3.86
C THR A 59 3.63 1.49 -2.99
N PHE A 60 4.37 0.41 -2.75
CA PHE A 60 5.64 0.49 -2.04
C PHE A 60 6.63 1.41 -2.78
N GLY A 61 7.33 2.27 -2.03
CA GLY A 61 8.15 3.35 -2.60
C GLY A 61 7.39 4.66 -2.87
N GLY A 62 6.08 4.68 -2.61
CA GLY A 62 5.23 5.87 -2.69
C GLY A 62 5.28 6.53 -4.07
N GLN A 63 5.20 7.87 -4.10
CA GLN A 63 5.23 8.65 -5.34
C GLN A 63 6.46 8.38 -6.20
N ARG A 64 7.61 8.01 -5.60
CA ARG A 64 8.90 7.84 -6.31
C ARG A 64 8.86 6.71 -7.34
N PHE A 65 8.04 5.69 -7.10
CA PHE A 65 7.82 4.62 -8.07
C PHE A 65 7.16 5.14 -9.36
N ILE A 66 6.28 6.13 -9.23
CA ILE A 66 5.43 6.64 -10.30
C ILE A 66 6.13 7.72 -11.14
N VAL A 67 7.09 8.44 -10.56
CA VAL A 67 7.80 9.56 -11.21
C VAL A 67 8.31 9.23 -12.63
N PRO A 68 8.98 8.10 -12.90
CA PRO A 68 9.46 7.79 -14.25
C PRO A 68 8.32 7.58 -15.25
N LEU A 69 7.24 6.92 -14.83
CA LEU A 69 6.07 6.69 -15.67
C LEU A 69 5.34 8.01 -15.99
N GLN A 70 5.21 8.87 -14.99
CA GLN A 70 4.61 10.21 -15.12
C GLN A 70 5.44 11.14 -16.01
N ALA A 71 6.77 10.97 -16.03
CA ALA A 71 7.65 11.69 -16.96
C ALA A 71 7.44 11.27 -18.44
N MET A 72 6.98 10.04 -18.69
CA MET A 72 6.70 9.53 -20.04
C MET A 72 5.25 9.76 -20.48
N TYR A 73 4.31 9.74 -19.54
CA TYR A 73 2.87 9.89 -19.75
C TYR A 73 2.31 10.95 -18.80
N THR A 74 1.83 12.06 -19.35
CA THR A 74 1.34 13.19 -18.56
C THR A 74 -0.02 12.93 -17.92
N ASN A 75 -0.82 12.04 -18.52
CA ASN A 75 -2.20 11.77 -18.13
C ASN A 75 -2.31 10.52 -17.25
N LEU A 76 -1.57 10.52 -16.14
CA LEU A 76 -1.67 9.47 -15.13
C LEU A 76 -2.79 9.80 -14.15
N VAL A 77 -3.72 8.87 -14.00
CA VAL A 77 -4.95 8.99 -13.18
C VAL A 77 -4.91 7.91 -12.11
N ASP A 78 -5.25 8.29 -10.88
CA ASP A 78 -5.47 7.40 -9.74
C ASP A 78 -6.91 7.57 -9.22
N ARG A 79 -7.36 6.69 -8.30
CA ARG A 79 -8.69 6.77 -7.68
C ARG A 79 -8.99 8.15 -7.07
N THR A 80 -7.95 8.82 -6.54
CA THR A 80 -8.06 10.16 -5.94
C THR A 80 -8.37 11.26 -6.97
N SER A 81 -7.99 11.05 -8.23
CA SER A 81 -8.36 11.91 -9.35
C SER A 81 -9.65 11.46 -10.04
N LEU A 82 -10.02 10.18 -9.91
CA LEU A 82 -11.25 9.61 -10.47
C LEU A 82 -12.49 10.06 -9.71
N CYS A 83 -12.43 10.03 -8.37
CA CYS A 83 -13.55 10.31 -7.49
C CYS A 83 -13.36 11.64 -6.77
N SER A 84 -14.44 12.40 -6.67
CA SER A 84 -14.45 13.57 -5.78
C SER A 84 -14.27 13.13 -4.32
N LYS A 85 -13.75 14.02 -3.48
CA LYS A 85 -13.62 13.76 -2.03
C LYS A 85 -14.96 13.32 -1.41
N LYS A 86 -16.08 13.89 -1.89
CA LYS A 86 -17.42 13.54 -1.43
C LYS A 86 -17.82 12.11 -1.83
N GLU A 87 -17.57 11.71 -3.08
CA GLU A 87 -17.85 10.35 -3.55
C GLU A 87 -17.00 9.31 -2.82
N LEU A 88 -15.72 9.62 -2.57
CA LEU A 88 -14.84 8.72 -1.81
C LEU A 88 -15.31 8.55 -0.36
N LEU A 89 -15.75 9.64 0.28
CA LEU A 89 -16.36 9.58 1.61
C LEU A 89 -17.70 8.82 1.60
N ASN A 90 -18.52 9.01 0.57
CA ASN A 90 -19.77 8.26 0.42
C ASN A 90 -19.55 6.76 0.21
N LEU A 91 -18.45 6.37 -0.47
CA LEU A 91 -18.09 4.96 -0.71
C LEU A 91 -17.76 4.24 0.61
N ILE A 92 -17.04 4.91 1.51
CA ILE A 92 -16.69 4.38 2.83
C ILE A 92 -17.91 4.42 3.76
N GLY A 93 -18.69 5.49 3.68
CA GLY A 93 -19.83 5.75 4.55
C GLY A 93 -19.41 6.43 5.87
N PRO A 94 -20.39 6.76 6.73
CA PRO A 94 -20.12 7.38 8.02
C PRO A 94 -19.45 6.39 8.97
N GLU A 95 -18.27 6.76 9.47
CA GLU A 95 -17.56 5.99 10.48
C GLU A 95 -17.86 6.50 11.89
N TYR A 96 -18.10 5.58 12.82
CA TYR A 96 -18.15 5.93 14.23
C TYR A 96 -16.75 6.25 14.75
N PRO A 97 -16.57 7.32 15.55
CA PRO A 97 -15.29 7.59 16.19
C PRO A 97 -14.92 6.40 17.08
N LEU A 98 -13.73 5.85 16.88
CA LEU A 98 -13.20 4.87 17.83
C LEU A 98 -12.81 5.60 19.10
N THR A 99 -12.94 4.90 20.23
CA THR A 99 -12.43 5.39 21.50
C THR A 99 -10.95 5.70 21.33
N PRO A 100 -10.49 6.94 21.58
CA PRO A 100 -9.06 7.22 21.56
C PRO A 100 -8.40 6.26 22.55
N ASN A 101 -7.38 5.53 22.09
CA ASN A 101 -6.53 4.76 22.99
C ASN A 101 -5.92 5.75 23.97
N LEU A 102 -6.46 5.81 25.18
CA LEU A 102 -5.90 6.55 26.29
C LEU A 102 -4.69 5.75 26.77
N SER A 103 -3.61 5.75 25.99
CA SER A 103 -2.31 5.32 26.50
C SER A 103 -1.99 6.25 27.64
N GLN A 104 -2.15 5.75 28.86
CA GLN A 104 -1.74 6.51 30.03
C GLN A 104 -0.23 6.73 29.87
N PRO A 105 0.26 7.98 29.87
CA PRO A 105 1.70 8.18 29.97
C PRO A 105 2.18 7.36 31.18
N PRO A 106 3.37 6.74 31.09
CA PRO A 106 3.90 6.03 32.24
C PRO A 106 3.81 6.96 33.46
N PRO A 107 3.33 6.46 34.60
CA PRO A 107 3.08 7.31 35.76
C PRO A 107 4.34 8.11 36.07
N VAL A 108 4.19 9.44 36.15
CA VAL A 108 5.30 10.34 36.47
C VAL A 108 5.83 9.95 37.84
N LYS A 109 7.03 9.36 37.87
CA LYS A 109 7.66 8.96 39.13
C LYS A 109 8.06 10.22 39.90
N ASN A 110 7.70 10.28 41.18
CA ASN A 110 8.14 11.36 42.04
C ASN A 110 9.65 11.29 42.27
N GLU A 111 10.30 12.43 42.52
CA GLU A 111 11.75 12.54 42.73
C GLU A 111 12.27 11.53 43.78
N LYS A 112 11.51 11.33 44.87
CA LYS A 112 11.82 10.34 45.90
C LYS A 112 11.86 8.89 45.39
N GLN A 113 10.94 8.53 44.48
CA GLN A 113 10.87 7.20 43.87
C GLN A 113 12.05 6.97 42.92
N LEU A 114 12.44 8.00 42.17
CA LEU A 114 13.63 7.94 41.31
C LEU A 114 14.91 7.75 42.13
N ILE A 115 15.01 8.46 43.27
CA ILE A 115 16.16 8.33 44.19
C ILE A 115 16.21 6.95 44.83
N GLU A 116 15.07 6.36 45.19
CA GLU A 116 15.01 5.00 45.75
C GLU A 116 15.39 3.93 44.71
N GLU A 117 14.87 4.03 43.49
CA GLU A 117 15.28 3.16 42.38
C GLU A 117 16.78 3.27 42.10
N TRP A 118 17.32 4.50 42.13
CA TRP A 118 18.74 4.76 41.93
C TRP A 118 19.61 4.16 43.03
N LYS A 119 19.18 4.23 44.28
CA LYS A 119 19.89 3.61 45.43
C LYS A 119 19.84 2.08 45.40
N LYS A 120 18.78 1.51 44.82
CA LYS A 120 18.59 0.05 44.68
C LYS A 120 19.31 -0.51 43.46
N ALA A 121 19.57 0.30 42.43
CA ALA A 121 20.37 -0.08 41.28
C ALA A 121 21.82 -0.29 41.72
N GLY A 122 22.25 -1.55 41.81
CA GLY A 122 23.61 -1.93 42.21
C GLY A 122 24.70 -1.35 41.28
N PRO A 123 25.99 -1.66 41.54
CA PRO A 123 27.10 -1.17 40.73
C PRO A 123 26.86 -1.50 39.25
N ARG A 124 26.88 -0.45 38.41
CA ARG A 124 26.58 -0.58 36.98
C ARG A 124 27.62 -1.52 36.36
N PRO A 125 27.21 -2.66 35.78
CA PRO A 125 28.15 -3.59 35.16
C PRO A 125 28.93 -2.85 34.06
N ARG A 126 30.24 -3.11 33.99
CA ARG A 126 31.12 -2.66 32.90
C ARG A 126 31.49 -3.88 32.04
N PRO A 127 31.45 -3.80 30.70
CA PRO A 127 31.11 -2.65 29.86
C PRO A 127 29.65 -2.20 30.07
N LEU A 128 29.42 -0.88 29.94
CA LEU A 128 28.12 -0.29 30.21
C LEU A 128 27.05 -1.06 29.43
N PRO A 129 25.94 -1.51 30.06
CA PRO A 129 24.83 -2.01 29.29
C PRO A 129 24.40 -0.90 28.33
N PRO A 130 23.92 -1.24 27.13
CA PRO A 130 23.35 -0.25 26.22
C PRO A 130 22.31 0.58 27.01
N PRO A 131 22.20 1.89 26.72
CA PRO A 131 21.21 2.72 27.37
C PRO A 131 19.85 2.02 27.33
N PRO A 132 19.07 2.05 28.44
CA PRO A 132 17.75 1.45 28.44
C PRO A 132 16.96 1.98 27.24
N ALA A 133 16.30 1.09 26.52
CA ALA A 133 15.50 1.47 25.37
C ALA A 133 14.54 2.60 25.78
N ARG A 134 14.44 3.63 24.95
CA ARG A 134 13.46 4.69 25.18
C ARG A 134 12.08 4.04 25.25
N PRO A 135 11.16 4.51 26.13
CA PRO A 135 9.77 4.10 26.02
C PRO A 135 9.30 4.46 24.62
N PHE A 136 8.77 3.48 23.89
CA PHE A 136 8.18 3.71 22.57
C PHE A 136 6.98 4.64 22.73
N TYR A 137 6.91 5.66 21.88
CA TYR A 137 5.73 6.52 21.83
C TYR A 137 4.62 5.79 21.10
N GLN A 138 3.36 6.09 21.45
CA GLN A 138 2.19 5.43 20.85
C GLN A 138 2.19 5.49 19.31
N HIS A 139 2.62 6.61 18.72
CA HIS A 139 2.71 6.73 17.26
C HIS A 139 3.79 5.82 16.62
N GLU A 140 4.79 5.39 17.40
CA GLU A 140 5.82 4.42 16.95
C GLU A 140 5.27 2.99 17.01
N ASN A 141 4.32 2.72 17.92
CA ASN A 141 3.62 1.44 18.01
C ASN A 141 2.47 1.31 16.98
N GLU A 142 1.90 2.43 16.53
CA GLU A 142 0.85 2.48 15.51
C GLU A 142 1.37 2.19 14.08
N ASP A 143 2.68 2.27 13.87
CA ASP A 143 3.33 1.92 12.61
C ASP A 143 3.67 0.42 12.55
N TRP A 144 3.74 -0.12 11.33
CA TRP A 144 3.84 -1.55 10.98
C TRP A 144 4.98 -2.34 11.65
N TYR A 145 5.95 -1.68 12.29
CA TYR A 145 7.11 -2.29 12.97
C TYR A 145 7.08 -2.18 14.50
N GLY A 146 6.07 -1.53 15.09
CA GLY A 146 6.02 -1.24 16.52
C GLY A 146 6.08 -2.49 17.42
N TRP A 147 5.36 -3.54 17.04
CA TRP A 147 5.28 -4.78 17.81
C TRP A 147 6.46 -5.73 17.59
N VAL A 148 7.18 -5.60 16.47
CA VAL A 148 8.32 -6.48 16.14
C VAL A 148 9.45 -6.34 17.16
N ALA A 149 9.52 -5.20 17.85
CA ALA A 149 10.47 -4.96 18.93
C ALA A 149 9.96 -5.36 20.33
N GLU A 150 8.65 -5.56 20.50
CA GLU A 150 8.01 -5.81 21.80
C GLU A 150 7.68 -7.29 22.03
N THR A 151 7.22 -8.00 21.01
CA THR A 151 6.77 -9.40 21.12
C THR A 151 7.22 -10.24 19.93
N ASP A 152 7.69 -11.47 20.19
CA ASP A 152 8.02 -12.47 19.16
C ASP A 152 6.78 -12.97 18.40
N THR A 153 5.58 -12.61 18.86
CA THR A 153 4.28 -12.97 18.28
C THR A 153 3.61 -11.76 17.66
N GLU A 154 3.08 -11.94 16.45
CA GLU A 154 2.25 -10.92 15.77
C GLU A 154 1.00 -10.61 16.61
N PRO A 155 0.73 -9.34 16.93
CA PRO A 155 -0.42 -8.96 17.74
C PRO A 155 -1.73 -9.07 16.94
N ASP A 156 -2.84 -9.25 17.66
CA ASP A 156 -4.18 -9.20 17.05
C ASP A 156 -4.45 -7.81 16.43
N PHE A 157 -5.15 -7.79 15.29
CA PHE A 157 -5.50 -6.55 14.61
C PHE A 157 -6.31 -5.61 15.51
N SER A 158 -5.88 -4.35 15.63
CA SER A 158 -6.65 -3.35 16.34
C SER A 158 -7.95 -3.01 15.58
N PRO A 159 -8.99 -2.47 16.25
CA PRO A 159 -10.20 -1.99 15.58
C PRO A 159 -9.91 -0.91 14.51
N MET A 160 -8.83 -0.12 14.67
CA MET A 160 -8.36 0.81 13.64
C MET A 160 -7.77 0.07 12.44
N ASP A 161 -7.04 -1.02 12.65
CA ASP A 161 -6.42 -1.80 11.57
C ASP A 161 -7.46 -2.54 10.75
N LEU A 162 -8.44 -3.17 11.42
CA LEU A 162 -9.59 -3.80 10.76
C LEU A 162 -10.37 -2.78 9.91
N ARG A 163 -10.52 -1.56 10.42
CA ARG A 163 -11.17 -0.47 9.69
C ARG A 163 -10.36 -0.02 8.48
N LYS A 164 -9.05 0.22 8.63
CA LYS A 164 -8.15 0.54 7.52
C LYS A 164 -8.17 -0.57 6.46
N GLN A 165 -8.19 -1.83 6.89
CA GLN A 165 -8.29 -2.99 6.01
C GLN A 165 -9.62 -3.00 5.25
N ALA A 166 -10.75 -2.71 5.91
CA ALA A 166 -12.05 -2.61 5.25
C ALA A 166 -12.06 -1.51 4.16
N HIS A 167 -11.52 -0.32 4.45
CA HIS A 167 -11.43 0.75 3.43
C HIS A 167 -10.54 0.35 2.26
N ARG A 168 -9.44 -0.34 2.55
CA ARG A 168 -8.55 -0.85 1.52
C ARG A 168 -9.26 -1.81 0.57
N LEU A 169 -10.05 -2.74 1.09
CA LEU A 169 -10.85 -3.67 0.28
C LEU A 169 -11.86 -2.95 -0.61
N LEU A 170 -12.50 -1.88 -0.10
CA LEU A 170 -13.40 -1.05 -0.90
C LEU A 170 -12.66 -0.36 -2.05
N TRP A 171 -11.44 0.15 -1.80
CA TRP A 171 -10.63 0.75 -2.84
C TRP A 171 -10.11 -0.26 -3.86
N ASP A 172 -9.69 -1.44 -3.42
CA ASP A 172 -9.27 -2.53 -4.31
C ASP A 172 -10.46 -3.00 -5.18
N ALA A 173 -11.68 -3.01 -4.65
CA ALA A 173 -12.89 -3.30 -5.43
C ALA A 173 -13.19 -2.23 -6.50
N LEU A 174 -12.98 -0.95 -6.19
CA LEU A 174 -13.07 0.13 -7.17
C LEU A 174 -12.01 -0.02 -8.27
N ASP A 175 -10.76 -0.27 -7.88
CA ASP A 175 -9.66 -0.51 -8.81
C ASP A 175 -9.92 -1.70 -9.72
N TYR A 176 -10.51 -2.77 -9.17
CA TYR A 176 -10.91 -3.95 -9.93
C TYR A 176 -11.93 -3.59 -11.02
N TYR A 177 -12.98 -2.86 -10.67
CA TYR A 177 -14.02 -2.47 -11.64
C TYR A 177 -13.45 -1.59 -12.76
N VAL A 178 -12.64 -0.59 -12.40
CA VAL A 178 -11.99 0.29 -13.39
C VAL A 178 -11.02 -0.50 -14.28
N SER A 179 -10.31 -1.48 -13.73
CA SER A 179 -9.35 -2.30 -14.50
C SER A 179 -10.06 -3.26 -15.46
N VAL A 180 -11.18 -3.84 -15.04
CA VAL A 180 -12.05 -4.66 -15.91
C VAL A 180 -12.63 -3.81 -17.04
N GLU A 181 -12.98 -2.55 -16.77
CA GLU A 181 -13.59 -1.64 -17.73
C GLU A 181 -12.63 -0.92 -18.70
N ALA A 182 -11.32 -1.06 -18.49
CA ALA A 182 -10.31 -0.43 -19.31
C ALA A 182 -10.19 -1.05 -20.72
N ASP A 183 -9.76 -0.26 -21.71
CA ASP A 183 -9.58 -0.75 -23.09
C ASP A 183 -8.41 -1.74 -23.19
N ALA A 184 -7.36 -1.46 -22.43
CA ALA A 184 -6.21 -2.33 -22.24
C ALA A 184 -5.91 -2.50 -20.75
N PHE A 185 -5.57 -3.72 -20.33
CA PHE A 185 -5.08 -4.01 -18.98
C PHE A 185 -3.64 -4.53 -19.02
N PHE A 186 -2.80 -3.95 -18.17
CA PHE A 186 -1.43 -4.38 -17.92
C PHE A 186 -1.32 -4.91 -16.49
N PRO A 187 -1.24 -6.23 -16.31
CA PRO A 187 -1.13 -6.84 -15.00
C PRO A 187 0.28 -6.65 -14.41
N GLY A 188 0.30 -6.59 -13.09
CA GLY A 188 1.53 -6.53 -12.31
C GLY A 188 2.05 -7.92 -12.01
N PHE A 189 3.33 -8.02 -11.63
CA PHE A 189 3.88 -9.27 -11.14
C PHE A 189 3.51 -9.46 -9.68
N ASN A 190 2.58 -10.36 -9.41
CA ASN A 190 2.18 -10.78 -8.09
C ASN A 190 2.24 -12.31 -8.04
N ASN A 191 3.29 -12.84 -7.43
CA ASN A 191 3.35 -14.23 -7.01
C ASN A 191 3.77 -14.21 -5.55
N ASP A 192 2.80 -14.05 -4.66
CA ASP A 192 3.01 -14.11 -3.21
C ASP A 192 3.27 -15.55 -2.72
N GLY A 193 3.32 -16.53 -3.64
CA GLY A 193 3.52 -17.94 -3.33
C GLY A 193 2.33 -18.58 -2.61
N SER A 194 1.23 -17.85 -2.42
CA SER A 194 0.07 -18.32 -1.66
C SER A 194 -0.77 -19.36 -2.41
N GLY A 195 -0.62 -19.42 -3.74
CA GLY A 195 -1.45 -20.25 -4.62
C GLY A 195 -2.87 -19.71 -4.83
N TRP A 196 -3.24 -18.59 -4.19
CA TRP A 196 -4.51 -17.92 -4.40
C TRP A 196 -4.43 -16.92 -5.57
N PRO A 197 -5.55 -16.69 -6.28
CA PRO A 197 -5.58 -15.72 -7.37
C PRO A 197 -5.36 -14.31 -6.82
N ASP A 198 -4.35 -13.63 -7.35
CA ASP A 198 -4.06 -12.24 -7.03
C ASP A 198 -5.01 -11.28 -7.77
N PHE A 199 -4.95 -9.99 -7.43
CA PHE A 199 -5.73 -8.95 -8.11
C PHE A 199 -5.62 -9.02 -9.64
N SER A 200 -4.40 -9.19 -10.17
CA SER A 200 -4.15 -9.21 -11.61
C SER A 200 -4.79 -10.44 -12.26
N SER A 201 -4.65 -11.60 -11.64
CA SER A 201 -5.29 -12.85 -12.08
C SER A 201 -6.81 -12.76 -12.08
N LEU A 202 -7.40 -12.10 -11.08
CA LEU A 202 -8.85 -11.88 -11.00
C LEU A 202 -9.34 -11.01 -12.16
N VAL A 203 -8.68 -9.87 -12.41
CA VAL A 203 -9.05 -8.97 -13.52
C VAL A 203 -8.86 -9.66 -14.87
N MET A 204 -7.73 -10.35 -15.07
CA MET A 204 -7.45 -11.09 -16.30
C MET A 204 -8.47 -12.19 -16.54
N GLY A 205 -8.81 -12.97 -15.50
CA GLY A 205 -9.83 -14.00 -15.56
C GLY A 205 -11.19 -13.43 -15.94
N HIS A 206 -11.62 -12.35 -15.29
CA HIS A 206 -12.90 -11.70 -15.61
C HIS A 206 -12.94 -11.18 -17.06
N ARG A 207 -11.87 -10.50 -17.51
CA ARG A 207 -11.78 -10.00 -18.88
C ARG A 207 -11.80 -11.12 -19.91
N LEU A 208 -11.10 -12.23 -19.64
CA LEU A 208 -11.09 -13.41 -20.49
C LEU A 208 -12.49 -14.00 -20.70
N TYR A 209 -13.32 -14.06 -19.65
CA TYR A 209 -14.65 -14.66 -19.71
C TYR A 209 -15.76 -13.70 -20.16
N GLN A 210 -15.78 -12.45 -19.66
CA GLN A 210 -16.90 -11.54 -19.87
C GLN A 210 -16.64 -10.47 -20.93
N THR A 211 -15.38 -10.09 -21.16
CA THR A 211 -15.00 -9.03 -22.10
C THR A 211 -13.81 -9.41 -22.98
N PRO A 212 -13.86 -10.56 -23.69
CA PRO A 212 -12.72 -11.10 -24.43
C PRO A 212 -12.26 -10.21 -25.60
N SER A 213 -13.08 -9.26 -26.03
CA SER A 213 -12.73 -8.28 -27.06
C SER A 213 -11.76 -7.20 -26.56
N ARG A 214 -11.58 -7.04 -25.25
CA ARG A 214 -10.70 -6.03 -24.67
C ARG A 214 -9.27 -6.57 -24.53
N VAL A 215 -8.29 -5.71 -24.78
CA VAL A 215 -6.87 -6.11 -24.78
C VAL A 215 -6.41 -6.40 -23.35
N THR A 216 -5.78 -7.54 -23.14
CA THR A 216 -5.21 -7.94 -21.84
C THR A 216 -3.81 -8.47 -22.09
N ASN A 217 -2.80 -7.82 -21.53
CA ASN A 217 -1.41 -8.22 -21.73
C ASN A 217 -1.03 -9.31 -20.73
N HIS A 218 -0.26 -10.30 -21.18
CA HIS A 218 0.22 -11.39 -20.32
C HIS A 218 1.73 -11.24 -20.13
N PRO A 219 2.27 -11.23 -18.91
CA PRO A 219 3.70 -11.09 -18.69
C PRO A 219 4.55 -12.24 -19.25
N SER A 220 3.92 -13.39 -19.54
CA SER A 220 4.56 -14.64 -19.96
C SER A 220 4.49 -14.90 -21.47
N ARG A 221 3.96 -13.98 -22.28
CA ARG A 221 3.71 -14.18 -23.70
C ARG A 221 4.04 -12.93 -24.51
#